data_AF-A0AAX4L422-F1
#
_entry.id   AF-A0AAX4L422-F1
#
_cell.length_a   1.000
_cell.length_b   1.000
_cell.length_c   1.000
_cell.angle_alpha   90.00
_cell.angle_beta   90.00
_cell.angle_gamma   90.00
#
_symmetry.space_group_name_H-M   'P 1'
#
loop_
_entity.id
_entity.type
_entity.pdbx_description
1 polymer ?
#
loop_
_entity_poly.entity_id
_entity_poly.type
_entity_poly.pdbx_seq_one_letter_code
_entity_poly.pdbx_strand_id
1 'polypeptide(L)' 'MEKIVRIDDITYVLETQNSMVVTFKLEEDLLTMVDETLRKLGYSSRSDFIRHAIEEYIKYLRGGNSK' A
#
# COMPACT_ATOMS: atom_id res chain seq x y z
N MET A 1 -9.43 16.15 -6.73
CA MET A 1 -9.62 16.45 -8.17
C MET A 1 -9.33 15.18 -8.92
N GLU A 2 -10.30 14.64 -9.65
CA GLU A 2 -10.10 13.46 -10.49
C GLU A 2 -9.38 13.89 -11.77
N LYS A 3 -8.24 13.27 -12.07
CA LYS A 3 -7.49 13.55 -13.30
C LYS A 3 -7.61 12.31 -14.19
N ILE A 4 -8.18 12.50 -15.37
CA ILE A 4 -8.27 11.45 -16.38
C ILE A 4 -7.06 11.60 -17.31
N VAL A 5 -6.16 10.62 -17.31
CA VAL A 5 -4.99 10.58 -18.20
C VAL A 5 -5.26 9.56 -19.30
N ARG A 6 -5.29 10.00 -20.55
CA ARG A 6 -5.40 9.11 -21.72
C ARG A 6 -4.04 8.47 -21.99
N ILE A 7 -3.99 7.14 -22.03
CA ILE A 7 -2.77 6.37 -22.32
C ILE A 7 -2.70 5.99 -23.81
N ASP A 8 -3.83 5.63 -24.41
CA ASP A 8 -3.95 5.32 -25.85
C ASP A 8 -5.38 5.61 -26.36
N ASP A 9 -5.72 5.09 -27.55
CA ASP A 9 -7.02 5.37 -28.16
C ASP A 9 -8.22 4.82 -27.39
N ILE A 10 -8.01 3.79 -26.57
CA ILE A 10 -9.07 3.07 -25.85
C ILE A 10 -8.83 2.99 -24.33
N THR A 11 -7.65 3.38 -23.85
CA THR A 11 -7.24 3.23 -22.43
C THR A 11 -7.15 4.58 -21.73
N TYR A 12 -7.85 4.70 -20.60
CA TYR A 12 -7.87 5.87 -19.72
C TYR A 12 -7.50 5.45 -18.30
N VAL A 13 -6.61 6.19 -17.67
CA VAL A 13 -6.27 6.04 -16.25
C VAL A 13 -7.01 7.10 -15.45
N LEU A 14 -7.82 6.65 -14.50
CA LEU A 14 -8.51 7.52 -13.55
C LEU A 14 -7.62 7.71 -12.32
N GLU A 15 -6.94 8.84 -12.22
CA GLU A 15 -6.22 9.21 -11.00
C GLU A 15 -7.21 9.81 -10.01
N THR A 16 -7.76 8.95 -9.15
CA THR A 16 -8.61 9.37 -8.03
C THR A 16 -7.77 9.48 -6.76
N GLN A 17 -7.77 10.68 -6.15
CA GLN A 17 -7.11 10.95 -4.86
C GLN A 17 -8.01 10.55 -3.67
N ASN A 18 -8.64 9.38 -3.74
CA ASN A 18 -9.54 8.94 -2.68
C ASN A 18 -8.79 8.03 -1.71
N SER A 19 -8.63 8.49 -0.46
CA SER A 19 -8.19 7.63 0.63
C SER A 19 -9.34 6.70 1.03
N MET A 20 -9.12 5.38 0.93
CA MET A 20 -10.07 4.37 1.41
C MET A 20 -9.61 3.83 2.76
N VAL A 21 -10.52 3.72 3.72
CA VAL A 21 -10.27 3.06 5.00
C VAL A 21 -10.74 1.60 4.90
N VAL A 22 -9.86 0.67 5.23
CA VAL A 22 -10.14 -0.77 5.25
C VAL A 22 -9.93 -1.28 6.67
N THR A 23 -10.88 -2.05 7.18
CA THR A 23 -10.77 -2.73 8.46
C THR A 23 -10.64 -4.23 8.21
N PHE A 24 -9.63 -4.85 8.80
CA PHE A 24 -9.43 -6.30 8.75
C PHE A 24 -9.02 -6.82 10.13
N LYS A 25 -9.28 -8.11 10.37
CA LYS A 25 -8.93 -8.77 11.62
C LYS A 25 -7.56 -9.45 11.46
N LEU A 26 -6.72 -9.29 12.46
CA LEU A 26 -5.45 -10.00 12.61
C LEU A 26 -5.40 -10.69 13.97
N GLU A 27 -4.63 -11.76 14.05
CA GLU A 27 -4.28 -12.38 15.32
C GLU A 27 -3.48 -11.40 16.19
N GLU A 28 -3.68 -11.46 17.51
CA GLU A 28 -3.11 -10.53 18.47
C GLU A 28 -1.58 -10.58 18.49
N ASP A 29 -1.00 -11.77 18.40
CA ASP A 29 0.46 -11.98 18.36
C ASP A 29 1.09 -11.31 17.14
N LEU A 30 0.44 -11.43 15.98
CA LEU A 30 0.89 -10.77 14.75
C LEU A 30 0.76 -9.25 14.85
N LEU A 31 -0.33 -8.76 15.45
CA LEU A 31 -0.54 -7.32 15.66
C LEU A 31 0.54 -6.73 16.57
N THR A 32 0.91 -7.46 17.62
CA THR A 32 1.97 -7.10 18.56
C THR A 32 3.32 -7.03 17.86
N MET A 33 3.65 -8.03 17.03
CA MET A 33 4.87 -8.04 16.24
C MET A 33 4.95 -6.84 15.29
N VAL A 34 3.83 -6.48 14.64
CA VAL A 34 3.73 -5.31 13.77
C VAL A 34 4.01 -4.03 14.55
N ASP A 35 3.42 -3.88 15.74
CA ASP A 35 3.60 -2.68 16.58
C ASP A 35 5.04 -2.50 17.06
N GLU A 36 5.70 -3.58 17.47
CA GLU A 36 7.12 -3.53 17.86
C GLU A 36 8.01 -3.14 16.68
N THR A 37 7.73 -3.70 15.50
CA THR A 37 8.49 -3.42 14.28
C THR A 37 8.31 -1.97 13.85
N LEU A 38 7.07 -1.47 13.88
CA LEU A 38 6.71 -0.09 13.61
C LEU A 38 7.50 0.88 14.50
N ARG A 39 7.58 0.60 15.81
CA ARG A 39 8.33 1.44 16.77
C ARG A 39 9.84 1.45 16.49
N LYS A 40 10.41 0.28 16.19
CA LYS A 40 11.85 0.14 15.87
C LYS A 40 12.23 0.91 14.60
N LEU A 41 11.30 1.01 13.64
CA LEU A 41 11.52 1.67 12.36
C LEU A 41 11.10 3.16 12.36
N GLY A 42 10.60 3.70 13.47
CA GLY A 42 10.30 5.12 13.62
C GLY A 42 9.04 5.60 12.88
N TYR A 43 8.12 4.70 12.57
CA TYR A 43 6.87 5.04 11.89
C TYR A 43 5.87 5.72 12.84
N SER A 44 5.11 6.68 12.30
CA SER A 44 4.09 7.46 13.02
C SER A 44 2.78 6.69 13.24
N SER A 45 2.40 5.81 12.32
CA SER A 45 1.13 5.09 12.39
C SER A 45 1.20 3.70 11.74
N ARG A 46 0.32 2.79 12.19
CA ARG A 46 0.17 1.46 11.57
C ARG A 46 -0.19 1.57 10.10
N SER A 47 -1.07 2.51 9.75
CA SER A 47 -1.48 2.73 8.37
C SER A 47 -0.32 3.11 7.46
N ASP A 48 0.64 3.91 7.95
CA ASP A 48 1.82 4.31 7.16
C ASP A 48 2.78 3.14 6.96
N PHE A 49 3.03 2.39 8.03
CA PHE A 49 3.84 1.17 7.97
C PHE A 49 3.25 0.14 7.00
N ILE A 50 1.95 -0.17 7.14
CA ILE A 50 1.26 -1.15 6.29
C ILE A 50 1.20 -0.68 4.84
N ARG A 51 0.99 0.62 4.59
CA ARG A 51 1.01 1.18 3.23
C ARG A 51 2.37 1.00 2.57
N HIS A 52 3.46 1.35 3.26
CA HIS A 52 4.80 1.13 2.73
C HIS A 52 5.09 -0.35 2.50
N ALA A 53 4.69 -1.24 3.41
CA ALA A 53 4.87 -2.68 3.23
C ALA A 53 4.14 -3.21 1.98
N ILE A 54 2.91 -2.75 1.74
CA ILE A 54 2.14 -3.10 0.54
C ILE A 54 2.82 -2.55 -0.72
N GLU A 55 3.28 -1.31 -0.71
CA GLU A 55 3.98 -0.69 -1.85
C GLU A 55 5.27 -1.45 -2.19
N GLU A 56 6.09 -1.79 -1.20
CA GLU A 56 7.31 -2.58 -1.39
C GLU A 56 7.00 -3.99 -1.91
N TYR A 57 5.94 -4.62 -1.40
CA TYR A 57 5.51 -5.93 -1.91
C TYR A 57 5.05 -5.85 -3.36
N ILE A 58 4.28 -4.82 -3.74
CA ILE A 58 3.87 -4.60 -5.13
C ILE A 58 5.09 -4.34 -6.03
N LYS A 59 6.07 -3.54 -5.57
CA LYS A 59 7.32 -3.31 -6.31
C LYS A 59 8.09 -4.62 -6.52
N TYR A 60 8.20 -5.45 -5.48
CA TYR A 60 8.80 -6.78 -5.56
C TYR A 60 8.08 -7.66 -6.59
N LEU A 61 6.75 -7.73 -6.56
CA LEU A 61 5.96 -8.50 -7.54
C LEU A 61 6.16 -8.01 -8.98
N ARG A 62 6.23 -6.68 -9.19
CA ARG A 62 6.47 -6.08 -10.51
C ARG A 62 7.89 -6.34 -11.02
N GLY A 63 8.89 -6.29 -10.14
CA GLY A 63 10.27 -6.62 -10.47
C GLY A 63 10.54 -8.13 -10.64
N GLY A 64 9.70 -8.97 -10.03
CA GLY A 64 9.77 -10.43 -10.12
C GLY A 64 9.22 -11.05 -11.41
N ASN A 65 8.46 -10.29 -12.21
CA ASN A 65 7.91 -10.74 -13.50
C ASN A 65 8.85 -10.51 -14.70
N SER A 66 10.16 -10.31 -14.47
CA SER A 66 11.18 -10.15 -15.52
C SER A 66 12.19 -11.32 -15.58
N LYS A 67 11.77 -12.53 -15.18
CA LYS A 67 12.52 -13.76 -15.44
C LYS A 67 11.66 -14.77 -16.17
#